data_AF-A0AAN8MZ49-F1
#
_entry.id   AF-A0AAN8MZ49-F1
#
_cell.length_a   1.000
_cell.length_b   1.000
_cell.length_c   1.000
_cell.angle_alpha   90.00
_cell.angle_beta   90.00
_cell.angle_gamma   90.00
#
_symmetry.space_group_name_H-M   'P 1'
#
loop_
_entity.id
_entity.type
_entity.pdbx_description
1 polymer ?
#
loop_
_entity_poly.entity_id
_entity_poly.type
_entity_poly.pdbx_seq_one_letter_code
_entity_poly.pdbx_strand_id
1 'polypeptide(L)' 'MLPKDDSRDDDEWDIRIQKTGCAGENENLQMCFDKTKDWRACQRQLQEFKDCWRRYKNNETGVGTKRVS' A
#
# COMPACT_ATOMS: atom_id res chain seq x y z
N MET A 1 18.00 -4.99 21.20
CA MET A 1 17.16 -5.79 20.28
C MET A 1 15.94 -6.26 21.05
N LEU A 2 14.73 -5.89 20.61
CA LEU A 2 13.49 -6.43 21.16
C LEU A 2 13.34 -7.91 20.73
N PRO A 3 12.96 -8.85 21.61
CA PRO A 3 12.73 -10.24 21.23
C PRO A 3 11.58 -10.31 20.24
N LYS A 4 11.78 -10.96 19.09
CA LYS A 4 10.70 -11.35 18.19
C LYS A 4 10.01 -12.57 18.82
N ASP A 5 8.74 -12.42 19.18
CA ASP A 5 7.87 -13.54 19.54
C ASP A 5 7.46 -14.26 18.25
N ASP A 6 7.84 -15.54 18.11
CA ASP A 6 7.69 -16.37 16.89
C ASP A 6 6.24 -16.83 16.63
N SER A 7 5.23 -16.13 17.17
CA SER A 7 3.82 -16.43 16.94
C SER A 7 3.07 -15.26 16.31
N ARG A 8 3.01 -15.25 14.97
CA ARG A 8 1.87 -14.79 14.16
C ARG A 8 1.44 -13.33 14.33
N ASP A 9 1.91 -12.46 13.44
CA ASP A 9 1.04 -11.55 12.69
C ASP A 9 1.92 -10.87 11.64
N ASP A 10 1.54 -10.97 10.37
CA ASP A 10 1.95 -9.92 9.43
C ASP A 10 1.55 -8.59 10.08
N ASP A 11 2.41 -7.56 10.09
CA ASP A 11 2.08 -6.28 10.70
C ASP A 11 0.68 -5.85 10.20
N GLU A 12 -0.17 -5.25 11.05
CA GLU A 12 -1.54 -4.85 10.68
C GLU A 12 -1.57 -4.08 9.34
N TRP A 13 -0.49 -3.33 9.10
CA TRP A 13 -0.23 -2.63 7.86
C TRP A 13 -0.03 -3.58 6.66
N ASP A 14 0.82 -4.60 6.77
CA ASP A 14 1.04 -5.59 5.72
C ASP A 14 -0.23 -6.36 5.38
N ILE A 15 -1.00 -6.79 6.39
CA ILE A 15 -2.31 -7.44 6.20
C ILE A 15 -3.24 -6.55 5.37
N ARG A 16 -3.27 -5.24 5.68
CA ARG A 16 -4.11 -4.28 4.95
C ARG A 16 -3.65 -4.11 3.51
N ILE A 17 -2.34 -4.00 3.27
CA ILE A 17 -1.79 -3.91 1.91
C ILE A 17 -2.15 -5.17 1.10
N GLN A 18 -1.98 -6.36 1.66
CA GLN A 18 -2.30 -7.63 0.99
C GLN A 18 -3.78 -7.70 0.56
N LYS A 19 -4.70 -7.22 1.41
CA LYS A 19 -6.14 -7.15 1.09
C LYS A 19 -6.47 -6.22 -0.08
N THR A 20 -5.62 -5.23 -0.36
CA THR A 20 -5.87 -4.28 -1.45
C THR A 20 -5.53 -4.81 -2.84
N GLY A 21 -4.73 -5.87 -2.93
CA GLY A 21 -4.12 -6.32 -4.19
C GLY A 21 -2.99 -5.41 -4.70
N CYS A 22 -2.61 -4.36 -3.94
CA CYS A 22 -1.56 -3.40 -4.29
C CYS A 22 -0.20 -3.72 -3.65
N ALA A 23 0.02 -4.98 -3.26
CA ALA A 23 1.23 -5.40 -2.55
C ALA A 23 2.49 -5.24 -3.40
N GLY A 24 2.42 -5.48 -4.71
CA GLY A 24 3.56 -5.33 -5.61
C GLY A 24 4.01 -3.87 -5.78
N GLU A 25 3.07 -2.94 -5.90
CA GLU A 25 3.39 -1.50 -5.96
C GLU A 25 3.96 -0.99 -4.63
N ASN A 26 3.45 -1.53 -3.51
CA ASN A 26 3.97 -1.24 -2.18
C ASN A 26 5.41 -1.75 -2.00
N GLU A 27 5.70 -2.98 -2.41
CA GLU A 27 7.04 -3.57 -2.37
C GLU A 27 8.02 -2.74 -3.23
N ASN A 28 7.61 -2.34 -4.44
CA ASN A 28 8.42 -1.48 -5.30
C ASN A 28 8.75 -0.12 -4.65
N LEU A 29 7.80 0.47 -3.93
CA LEU A 29 8.01 1.70 -3.16
C LEU A 29 8.99 1.47 -2.00
N GLN A 30 8.82 0.38 -1.23
CA GLN A 30 9.73 0.03 -0.15
C GLN A 30 11.15 -0.25 -0.65
N MET A 31 11.31 -0.97 -1.77
CA MET A 31 12.62 -1.22 -2.38
C MET A 31 13.29 0.08 -2.86
N CYS A 32 12.52 1.04 -3.39
CA CYS A 32 13.07 2.33 -3.77
C CYS A 32 13.55 3.12 -2.54
N PHE A 33 12.73 3.16 -1.49
CA PHE A 33 13.10 3.80 -0.24
C PHE A 33 14.30 3.10 0.41
N ASP A 34 14.39 1.77 0.34
CA ASP A 34 15.49 1.03 0.92
C ASP A 34 16.83 1.39 0.24
N LYS A 35 16.82 1.57 -1.08
CA LYS A 35 18.01 1.97 -1.86
C LYS A 35 18.39 3.43 -1.66
N THR A 36 17.41 4.33 -1.64
CA THR A 36 17.66 5.78 -1.66
C THR A 36 17.67 6.41 -0.28
N LYS A 37 16.95 5.79 0.67
CA LYS A 37 16.57 6.33 1.98
C LYS A 37 15.87 7.71 1.87
N ASP A 38 15.32 8.04 0.69
CA ASP A 38 14.60 9.28 0.43
C ASP A 38 13.31 9.01 -0.37
N TRP A 39 12.17 9.22 0.28
CA TRP A 39 10.86 9.03 -0.34
C TRP A 39 10.58 10.03 -1.47
N ARG A 40 11.27 11.19 -1.51
CA ARG A 40 11.14 12.18 -2.59
C ARG A 40 11.76 11.68 -3.89
N ALA A 41 12.80 10.85 -3.82
CA ALA A 41 13.39 10.19 -4.98
C ALA A 41 12.47 9.08 -5.55
N CYS A 42 11.50 8.63 -4.77
CA CYS A 42 10.59 7.53 -5.11
C CYS A 42 9.21 7.99 -5.58
N GLN A 43 9.10 9.22 -6.10
CA GLN A 43 7.82 9.79 -6.55
C GLN A 43 7.08 8.90 -7.57
N ARG A 44 7.81 8.23 -8.48
CA ARG A 44 7.21 7.33 -9.46
C ARG A 44 6.51 6.14 -8.79
N GLN A 45 7.22 5.42 -7.93
CA GLN A 45 6.70 4.25 -7.20
C GLN A 45 5.56 4.65 -6.27
N LEU A 46 5.67 5.84 -5.65
CA LEU A 46 4.61 6.39 -4.81
C LEU A 46 3.34 6.66 -5.61
N GLN A 47 3.47 7.15 -6.85
CA GLN A 47 2.33 7.39 -7.72
C GLN A 47 1.68 6.08 -8.18
N GLU A 48 2.47 5.08 -8.55
CA GLU A 48 1.98 3.74 -8.92
C GLU A 48 1.19 3.10 -7.78
N PHE A 49 1.72 3.16 -6.56
CA PHE A 49 1.02 2.67 -5.37
C PHE A 49 -0.30 3.42 -5.11
N LYS A 50 -0.30 4.76 -5.22
CA LYS A 50 -1.53 5.57 -5.08
C LYS A 50 -2.57 5.24 -6.16
N ASP A 51 -2.14 4.97 -7.38
CA ASP A 51 -3.03 4.64 -8.50
C ASP A 51 -3.71 3.30 -8.26
N CYS A 52 -2.96 2.29 -7.81
CA CYS A 52 -3.53 1.02 -7.40
C CYS A 52 -4.52 1.20 -6.24
N TRP A 53 -4.13 1.96 -5.20
CA TRP A 53 -4.98 2.19 -4.03
C TRP A 53 -6.30 2.90 -4.37
N ARG A 54 -6.28 3.83 -5.33
CA ARG A 54 -7.49 4.48 -5.85
C ARG A 54 -8.43 3.49 -6.54
N ARG A 55 -7.89 2.51 -7.29
CA ARG A 55 -8.70 1.46 -7.93
C ARG A 55 -9.34 0.56 -6.89
N TYR A 56 -8.60 0.16 -5.86
CA TYR A 56 -9.14 -0.59 -4.72
C TYR A 56 -10.29 0.15 -4.05
N LYS A 57 -10.08 1.43 -3.68
CA LYS A 57 -11.13 2.30 -3.11
C LYS A 57 -12.37 2.38 -4.01
N ASN A 58 -12.19 2.59 -5.32
CA ASN A 58 -13.30 2.70 -6.25
C ASN A 58 -14.11 1.39 -6.34
N ASN A 59 -13.43 0.23 -6.27
CA ASN A 59 -14.07 -1.09 -6.24
C ASN A 59 -14.77 -1.37 -4.91
N GLU A 60 -14.22 -0.92 -3.77
CA GLU A 60 -14.91 -0.97 -2.47
C GLU A 60 -16.14 -0.06 -2.43
N THR A 61 -16.11 1.09 -3.12
CA THR A 61 -17.23 2.05 -3.22
C THR A 61 -18.29 1.68 -4.27
N GLY A 62 -18.31 0.42 -4.75
CA GLY A 62 -19.46 -0.14 -5.49
C GLY A 62 -20.79 -0.12 -4.72
N VAL A 63 -20.79 0.33 -3.45
CA VAL A 63 -21.96 0.87 -2.74
C VAL A 63 -21.74 2.37 -2.55
N GLY A 64 -22.18 3.18 -3.52
CA GLY A 64 -22.09 4.64 -3.36
C GLY A 64 -22.09 5.48 -4.63
N THR A 65 -22.56 4.98 -5.77
CA THR A 65 -22.97 5.87 -6.85
C THR A 65 -24.24 6.63 -6.43
N LYS A 66 -24.06 7.82 -5.87
CA LYS A 66 -24.82 8.99 -6.30
C LYS A 66 -23.92 10.21 -6.22
N ARG A 67 -23.28 10.54 -7.35
CA ARG A 67 -23.02 11.94 -7.68
C ARG A 67 -24.41 12.59 -7.74
N VAL A 68 -24.71 13.47 -6.78
CA VAL A 68 -25.88 14.33 -6.88
C VAL A 68 -25.47 15.57 -7.67
N SER A 69 -26.19 15.75 -8.78
CA SER A 69 -26.37 16.93 -9.67
C SER A 69 -25.14 17.70 -10.13
#